data_AF-A0A2W4P597-F1
#
_entry.id   AF-A0A2W4P597-F1
#
_cell.length_a   1.000
_cell.length_b   1.000
_cell.length_c   1.000
_cell.angle_alpha   90.00
_cell.angle_beta   90.00
_cell.angle_gamma   90.00
#
_symmetry.space_group_name_H-M   'P 1'
#
loop_
_entity.id
_entity.type
_entity.pdbx_description
1 polymer ?
#
loop_
_entity_poly.entity_id
_entity_poly.type
_entity_poly.pdbx_seq_one_letter_code
_entity_poly.pdbx_strand_id
1 'polypeptide(L)' 'SPEALLGAIQRGARHLGRFAQVVEVGGQAPDHPIHPAIPETRYLKAFFVRAVHE' A
#
# COMPACT_ATOMS: atom_id res chain seq x y z
N SER A 1 -4.61 -6.08 5.96
CA SER A 1 -4.40 -6.56 4.58
C SER A 1 -3.96 -5.38 3.70
N PRO A 2 -3.54 -5.59 2.44
CA PRO A 2 -3.27 -4.50 1.49
C PRO A 2 -4.45 -3.52 1.37
N GLU A 3 -5.68 -4.03 1.36
CA GLU A 3 -6.92 -3.24 1.27
C GLU A 3 -7.13 -2.38 2.52
N ALA A 4 -6.83 -2.93 3.70
CA ALA A 4 -6.93 -2.19 4.96
C ALA A 4 -5.93 -1.01 5.00
N LEU A 5 -4.72 -1.20 4.49
CA LEU A 5 -3.70 -0.15 4.38
C LEU A 5 -4.11 0.91 3.35
N LEU A 6 -4.56 0.48 2.16
CA LEU A 6 -5.04 1.41 1.14
C LEU A 6 -6.23 2.26 1.65
N GLY A 7 -7.17 1.64 2.37
CA GLY A 7 -8.27 2.35 3.00
C GLY A 7 -7.80 3.34 4.07
N ALA A 8 -6.74 3.03 4.83
CA ALA A 8 -6.15 3.96 5.78
C ALA A 8 -5.50 5.17 5.09
N ILE A 9 -4.76 4.93 4.00
CA ILE A 9 -4.17 5.98 3.16
C ILE A 9 -5.27 6.90 2.63
N GLN A 10 -6.35 6.34 2.08
CA GLN A 10 -7.49 7.11 1.55
C GLN A 10 -8.15 7.98 2.64
N ARG A 11 -8.37 7.42 3.84
CA ARG A 11 -8.92 8.18 4.97
C ARG A 11 -8.00 9.32 5.38
N GLY A 12 -6.68 9.09 5.45
CA GLY A 12 -5.69 10.11 5.74
C GLY A 12 -5.68 11.24 4.70
N ALA A 13 -5.71 10.89 3.41
CA ALA A 13 -5.77 11.86 2.33
C ALA A 13 -7.04 12.73 2.42
N ARG A 14 -8.21 12.10 2.63
CA ARG A 14 -9.48 12.82 2.82
C ARG A 14 -9.45 13.74 4.04
N HIS A 15 -8.89 13.29 5.17
CA HIS A 15 -8.77 14.10 6.37
C HIS A 15 -7.93 15.37 6.14
N LEU A 16 -6.91 15.28 5.27
CA LEU A 16 -6.06 16.40 4.90
C LEU A 16 -6.59 17.23 3.72
N GLY A 17 -7.77 16.89 3.18
CA GLY A 17 -8.32 17.56 1.98
C GLY A 17 -7.45 17.38 0.74
N ARG A 18 -6.76 16.24 0.62
CA ARG A 18 -5.84 15.93 -0.49
C ARG A 18 -6.35 14.75 -1.29
N PHE A 19 -5.99 14.71 -2.57
CA PHE A 19 -6.14 13.51 -3.38
C PHE A 19 -4.84 12.69 -3.35
N ALA A 20 -4.98 11.37 -3.27
CA ALA A 20 -3.88 10.43 -3.18
C ALA A 20 -3.89 9.49 -4.38
N GLN A 21 -2.85 9.56 -5.21
CA GLN A 21 -2.67 8.70 -6.38
C GLN A 21 -1.64 7.63 -6.07
N VAL A 22 -2.05 6.35 -6.12
CA VAL A 22 -1.08 5.24 -6.03
C VAL A 22 -0.26 5.21 -7.31
N VAL A 23 1.06 5.33 -7.18
CA VAL A 23 2.00 5.29 -8.30
C VAL A 23 2.76 3.97 -8.36
N GLU A 24 2.91 3.29 -7.23
CA GLU A 24 3.53 1.97 -7.14
C GLU A 24 2.97 1.18 -5.96
N VAL A 25 2.87 -0.14 -6.13
CA VAL A 25 2.54 -1.09 -5.07
C VAL A 25 3.78 -1.92 -4.80
N GLY A 26 4.33 -1.80 -3.60
CA GLY A 26 5.54 -2.49 -3.17
C GLY A 26 5.26 -3.61 -2.17
N GLY A 27 6.30 -4.41 -1.94
CA GLY A 27 6.29 -5.53 -1.01
C GLY A 27 7.70 -5.91 -0.58
N GLN A 28 7.82 -7.07 0.04
CA GLN A 28 9.10 -7.68 0.37
C GLN A 28 9.98 -7.92 -0.87
N ALA A 29 11.30 -7.78 -0.70
CA ALA A 29 12.29 -7.97 -1.76
C ALA A 29 12.53 -9.47 -2.06
N PRO A 30 13.23 -9.82 -3.16
CA PRO A 30 13.40 -11.21 -3.60
C PRO A 30 14.15 -12.12 -2.62
N ASP A 31 14.94 -11.55 -1.71
CA ASP A 31 15.56 -12.26 -0.57
C ASP A 31 14.53 -12.77 0.45
N HIS A 32 13.29 -12.30 0.37
CA HIS A 32 12.15 -12.71 1.18
C HIS A 32 11.02 -13.23 0.27
N PRO A 33 11.13 -14.45 -0.27
CA PRO A 33 10.18 -14.95 -1.26
C PRO A 33 8.76 -15.08 -0.71
N ILE A 34 7.78 -14.77 -1.56
CA ILE A 34 6.37 -15.05 -1.30
C ILE A 34 6.09 -16.47 -1.80
N HIS A 35 5.66 -17.34 -0.90
CA HIS A 35 5.28 -18.70 -1.24
C HIS A 35 3.82 -18.75 -1.71
N PRO A 36 3.51 -19.19 -2.94
CA PRO A 36 2.14 -19.16 -3.48
C PRO A 36 1.11 -19.91 -2.64
N ALA A 37 1.50 -21.00 -1.98
CA ALA A 37 0.63 -21.80 -1.13
C ALA A 37 0.61 -21.36 0.36
N ILE A 38 1.37 -20.34 0.75
CA ILE A 38 1.43 -19.84 2.13
C ILE A 38 1.21 -18.32 2.09
N PRO A 39 -0.03 -17.84 2.00
CA PRO A 39 -0.36 -16.41 1.89
C PRO A 39 0.24 -15.55 3.00
N GLU A 40 0.46 -16.12 4.19
CA GLU A 40 1.08 -15.50 5.35
C GLU A 40 2.52 -15.03 5.08
N THR A 41 3.21 -15.64 4.11
CA THR A 41 4.54 -15.19 3.66
C THR A 41 4.51 -13.82 3.01
N ARG A 42 3.37 -13.32 2.53
CA ARG A 42 3.20 -11.96 2.01
C ARG A 42 2.94 -10.96 3.14
N TYR A 43 3.91 -10.77 4.03
CA TYR A 43 3.71 -9.99 5.26
C TYR A 43 3.92 -8.47 5.07
N LEU A 44 4.84 -8.04 4.20
CA LEU A 44 5.16 -6.63 3.99
C LEU A 44 4.26 -6.00 2.92
N LYS A 45 3.67 -4.84 3.22
CA LYS A 45 2.80 -4.08 2.31
C LYS A 45 3.35 -2.67 2.20
N ALA A 46 3.53 -2.16 0.99
CA ALA A 46 3.93 -0.79 0.75
C ALA A 46 3.13 -0.18 -0.40
N PHE A 47 2.80 1.10 -0.27
CA PHE A 47 2.21 1.89 -1.35
C PHE A 47 3.02 3.17 -1.48
N PHE A 48 3.48 3.47 -2.69
CA PHE A 48 4.04 4.77 -3.01
C PHE A 48 2.91 5.62 -3.59
N VAL A 49 2.74 6.80 -3.00
CA VAL A 49 1.56 7.64 -3.24
C VAL A 49 2.01 9.05 -3.56
N ARG A 50 1.52 9.58 -4.67
CA ARG A 50 1.62 11.00 -4.98
C ARG A 50 0.43 11.73 -4.37
N ALA A 51 0.69 12.62 -3.42
CA ALA A 51 -0.32 13.53 -2.90
C ALA A 51 -0.47 14.70 -3.87
N VAL A 52 -1.67 14.93 -4.37
CA VAL A 52 -1.99 16.10 -5.21
C VAL A 52 -2.96 17.00 -4.47
N HIS A 53 -2.75 18.31 -4.64
CA HIS A 53 -3.74 19.31 -4.28
C HIS A 53 -4.79 19.38 -5.37
N GLU A 54 -6.01 19.72 -4.97
CA GLU A 54 -6.91 20.47 -5.87
C GLU A 54 -6.54 21.95 -5.77
#